data_AF-A0A971FWT6-F1
#
_entry.id   AF-A0A971FWT6-F1
#
_cell.length_a   1.000
_cell.length_b   1.000
_cell.length_c   1.000
_cell.angle_alpha   90.00
_cell.angle_beta   90.00
_cell.angle_gamma   90.00
#
_symmetry.space_group_name_H-M   'P 1'
#
loop_
_entity.id
_entity.type
_entity.pdbx_description
1 polymer ?
#
loop_
_entity_poly.entity_id
_entity_poly.type
_entity_poly.pdbx_seq_one_letter_code
_entity_poly.pdbx_strand_id
1 'polypeptide(L)'
;MTSPEPGRPDTRGGTGAPGDAPGGVDASEAAEDAAVTLAAPEGFALPDLGGVVAGARAVRGATSDIDTVHLDTPDRALARVGLALHHRRRGARETWTLTSPAAPAQEVPGPADRPPTALVAGLGSAAGELRRAARLSTTRRRTAVTGTDGAPLATVDDEQVSVFEGGRVARRVRRIGVTAVASAPSGTLAAVVARLVDAGATLGAAPDDVSLARASAEATARLIAASGASGDAAAVERTDAASGPASTPGLASAGGDVPAEDRRAGERRGDDRSAGAGSSAPAGPAGPAEVLGSALASAVGALLRAALAPDEDAAAFVARRSAAGRLRSLLTGFERLLDTARTTPLVRELEELDRLLAPVTTIDAAAGHVEAALADPLLADLASGPSLRRLVVTERDRVVGRYRKARADHRFGALLDSAVRLAVDPPIDPAALR
;
A
#
# COMPACT_ATOMS: atom_id res chain seq x y z
N MET A 1 66.62 -36.64 -35.83
CA MET A 1 65.26 -37.22 -35.74
C MET A 1 64.35 -36.21 -35.08
N THR A 2 63.23 -35.73 -35.64
CA THR A 2 62.82 -35.45 -37.03
C THR A 2 61.48 -34.70 -36.95
N SER A 3 61.45 -33.43 -37.35
CA SER A 3 60.23 -32.72 -37.82
C SER A 3 60.00 -33.09 -39.31
N PRO A 4 58.93 -32.68 -40.04
CA PRO A 4 57.89 -31.68 -39.69
C PRO A 4 56.45 -31.96 -40.22
N GLU A 5 55.52 -31.00 -39.98
CA GLU A 5 54.47 -30.49 -40.92
C GLU A 5 53.40 -31.43 -41.57
N PRO A 6 52.43 -30.92 -42.37
CA PRO A 6 52.04 -29.52 -42.70
C PRO A 6 50.54 -29.18 -42.44
N GLY A 7 50.12 -27.92 -42.70
CA GLY A 7 48.70 -27.63 -43.02
C GLY A 7 48.10 -26.25 -42.68
N ARG A 8 48.29 -25.24 -43.55
CA ARG A 8 47.41 -24.06 -43.75
C ARG A 8 47.00 -24.06 -45.25
N PRO A 9 45.89 -23.44 -45.71
CA PRO A 9 45.62 -22.00 -45.55
C PRO A 9 44.13 -21.62 -45.30
N ASP A 10 43.90 -20.35 -44.96
CA ASP A 10 42.60 -19.68 -45.09
C ASP A 10 42.32 -19.28 -46.55
N THR A 11 41.05 -19.13 -46.97
CA THR A 11 40.55 -17.89 -47.63
C THR A 11 39.05 -17.89 -48.00
N ARG A 12 38.38 -16.78 -47.63
CA ARG A 12 37.33 -16.01 -48.36
C ARG A 12 35.97 -16.65 -48.72
N GLY A 13 34.92 -15.96 -48.25
CA GLY A 13 33.52 -16.09 -48.68
C GLY A 13 32.56 -16.06 -47.49
N GLY A 14 31.70 -15.06 -47.25
CA GLY A 14 31.49 -13.77 -47.92
C GLY A 14 30.00 -13.51 -48.20
N THR A 15 29.55 -12.27 -47.97
CA THR A 15 28.19 -11.72 -48.24
C THR A 15 27.16 -11.86 -47.12
N GLY A 16 26.43 -10.77 -46.83
CA GLY A 16 25.04 -10.83 -46.35
C GLY A 16 24.76 -10.55 -44.86
N ALA A 17 24.68 -9.27 -44.48
CA ALA A 17 23.61 -8.83 -43.58
C ALA A 17 22.38 -8.50 -44.45
N PRO A 18 21.14 -8.72 -43.97
CA PRO A 18 20.45 -7.64 -43.24
C PRO A 18 19.52 -8.15 -42.12
N GLY A 19 18.81 -7.24 -41.46
CA GLY A 19 17.61 -7.57 -40.68
C GLY A 19 17.65 -7.16 -39.21
N ASP A 20 17.94 -5.89 -38.92
CA ASP A 20 17.58 -5.32 -37.62
C ASP A 20 16.05 -5.21 -37.54
N ALA A 21 15.47 -5.86 -36.53
CA ALA A 21 14.03 -5.88 -36.27
C ALA A 21 13.84 -5.77 -34.75
N PRO A 22 13.11 -4.76 -34.25
CA PRO A 22 13.03 -4.50 -32.83
C PRO A 22 12.35 -5.68 -32.13
N GLY A 23 13.08 -6.33 -31.23
CA GLY A 23 12.54 -7.39 -30.39
C GLY A 23 11.30 -6.86 -29.65
N GLY A 24 10.18 -7.58 -29.80
CA GLY A 24 8.95 -7.22 -29.10
C GLY A 24 9.22 -7.15 -27.59
N VAL A 25 8.69 -6.12 -26.94
CA VAL A 25 8.75 -6.00 -25.48
C VAL A 25 8.00 -7.16 -24.87
N ASP A 26 8.74 -8.19 -24.45
CA ASP A 26 8.23 -9.39 -23.80
C ASP A 26 7.83 -9.02 -22.37
N ALA A 27 6.72 -8.30 -22.26
CA ALA A 27 6.17 -7.68 -21.05
C ALA A 27 5.54 -8.71 -20.11
N SER A 28 6.24 -9.82 -19.90
CA SER A 28 6.10 -10.68 -18.74
C SER A 28 6.69 -9.96 -17.53
N GLU A 29 6.03 -8.89 -17.09
CA GLU A 29 6.08 -8.50 -15.68
C GLU A 29 5.67 -9.75 -14.90
N ALA A 30 6.62 -10.35 -14.18
CA ALA A 30 6.36 -11.53 -13.38
C ALA A 30 5.36 -11.14 -12.29
N ALA A 31 4.07 -11.38 -12.55
CA ALA A 31 2.98 -10.84 -11.77
C ALA A 31 3.17 -11.19 -10.29
N GLU A 32 3.14 -10.19 -9.43
CA GLU A 32 3.39 -10.38 -8.01
C GLU A 32 2.14 -10.90 -7.29
N ASP A 33 2.36 -11.75 -6.28
CA ASP A 33 1.31 -12.27 -5.40
C ASP A 33 0.53 -11.11 -4.74
N ALA A 34 -0.79 -11.11 -4.95
CA ALA A 34 -1.63 -9.97 -4.66
C ALA A 34 -2.08 -9.96 -3.19
N ALA A 35 -1.44 -9.13 -2.36
CA ALA A 35 -1.67 -9.05 -0.92
C ALA A 35 -2.59 -7.89 -0.46
N VAL A 36 -3.29 -8.10 0.66
CA VAL A 36 -4.24 -7.18 1.31
C VAL A 36 -4.25 -7.52 2.82
N THR A 37 -4.43 -6.52 3.71
CA THR A 37 -4.59 -6.76 5.16
C THR A 37 -5.81 -6.01 5.70
N LEU A 38 -6.68 -6.72 6.40
CA LEU A 38 -7.88 -6.19 7.05
C LEU A 38 -7.70 -6.20 8.58
N ALA A 39 -8.38 -5.29 9.27
CA ALA A 39 -8.59 -5.44 10.71
C ALA A 39 -9.82 -6.33 10.96
N ALA A 40 -9.88 -6.95 12.13
CA ALA A 40 -11.05 -7.70 12.56
C ALA A 40 -11.35 -7.45 14.05
N PRO A 41 -12.62 -7.48 14.50
CA PRO A 41 -12.96 -7.45 15.91
C PRO A 41 -12.46 -8.71 16.63
N GLU A 42 -12.28 -8.62 17.95
CA GLU A 42 -11.76 -9.74 18.76
C GLU A 42 -12.58 -11.03 18.56
N GLY A 43 -13.92 -10.90 18.57
CA GLY A 43 -14.87 -11.99 18.35
C GLY A 43 -15.07 -12.46 16.89
N PHE A 44 -14.28 -11.99 15.92
CA PHE A 44 -14.43 -12.35 14.51
C PHE A 44 -14.39 -13.87 14.27
N ALA A 45 -15.34 -14.39 13.49
CA ALA A 45 -15.32 -15.76 13.01
C ALA A 45 -14.89 -15.76 11.54
N LEU A 46 -13.81 -16.48 11.21
CA LEU A 46 -13.42 -16.64 9.81
C LEU A 46 -14.53 -17.40 9.07
N PRO A 47 -15.19 -16.80 8.05
CA PRO A 47 -16.27 -17.43 7.30
C PRO A 47 -15.76 -18.58 6.43
N ASP A 48 -16.66 -19.41 5.91
CA ASP A 48 -16.28 -20.40 4.91
C ASP A 48 -15.88 -19.72 3.60
N LEU A 49 -14.68 -20.04 3.11
CA LEU A 49 -14.12 -19.55 1.85
C LEU A 49 -14.29 -20.57 0.70
N GLY A 50 -14.96 -21.70 0.94
CA GLY A 50 -15.45 -22.59 -0.11
C GLY A 50 -16.40 -21.86 -1.06
N GLY A 51 -16.26 -22.09 -2.36
CA GLY A 51 -17.04 -21.38 -3.38
C GLY A 51 -16.89 -19.86 -3.34
N VAL A 52 -15.72 -19.33 -2.94
CA VAL A 52 -15.41 -17.89 -3.03
C VAL A 52 -15.16 -17.44 -4.48
N VAL A 53 -14.61 -18.32 -5.30
CA VAL A 53 -14.73 -18.33 -6.75
C VAL A 53 -15.22 -19.73 -7.19
N ALA A 54 -15.59 -19.90 -8.46
CA ALA A 54 -16.18 -21.14 -8.97
C ALA A 54 -15.29 -22.36 -8.63
N GLY A 55 -15.87 -23.34 -7.91
CA GLY A 55 -15.19 -24.57 -7.53
C GLY A 55 -14.10 -24.46 -6.46
N ALA A 56 -13.87 -23.27 -5.89
CA ALA A 56 -12.86 -23.06 -4.85
C ALA A 56 -13.18 -23.86 -3.57
N ARG A 57 -12.13 -24.34 -2.89
CA ARG A 57 -12.20 -25.04 -1.60
C ARG A 57 -11.33 -24.34 -0.57
N ALA A 58 -11.75 -24.35 0.69
CA ALA A 58 -10.99 -23.82 1.81
C ALA A 58 -10.46 -24.95 2.71
N VAL A 59 -9.15 -24.93 3.01
CA VAL A 59 -8.50 -25.93 3.86
C VAL A 59 -7.77 -25.20 4.98
N ARG A 60 -8.19 -25.43 6.23
CA ARG A 60 -7.55 -24.82 7.40
C ARG A 60 -6.23 -25.53 7.70
N GLY A 61 -5.14 -24.76 7.68
CA GLY A 61 -3.79 -25.23 7.95
C GLY A 61 -3.45 -25.22 9.44
N ALA A 62 -2.19 -25.58 9.74
CA ALA A 62 -1.65 -25.51 11.08
C ALA A 62 -1.64 -24.08 11.64
N THR A 63 -1.78 -23.96 12.96
CA THR A 63 -1.52 -22.70 13.67
C THR A 63 -0.01 -22.54 13.84
N SER A 64 0.50 -21.31 13.67
CA SER A 64 1.92 -20.99 13.89
C SER A 64 2.06 -19.78 14.80
N ASP A 65 2.76 -19.93 15.91
CA ASP A 65 3.16 -18.81 16.75
C ASP A 65 4.45 -18.17 16.21
N ILE A 66 4.48 -16.84 16.27
CA ILE A 66 5.56 -15.99 15.78
C ILE A 66 5.94 -15.02 16.91
N ASP A 67 7.22 -14.90 17.21
CA ASP A 67 7.76 -13.94 18.18
C ASP A 67 8.61 -12.92 17.42
N THR A 68 8.27 -11.63 17.52
CA THR A 68 8.97 -10.55 16.80
C THR A 68 9.53 -9.54 17.81
N VAL A 69 10.85 -9.37 17.85
CA VAL A 69 11.54 -8.43 18.73
C VAL A 69 12.15 -7.30 17.89
N HIS A 70 11.67 -6.07 18.11
CA HIS A 70 12.17 -4.88 17.43
C HIS A 70 13.33 -4.25 18.21
N LEU A 71 14.34 -3.79 17.48
CA LEU A 71 15.47 -3.02 18.02
C LEU A 71 15.40 -1.56 17.60
N ASP A 72 15.83 -0.67 18.49
CA ASP A 72 16.09 0.75 18.22
C ASP A 72 17.16 1.26 19.20
N THR A 73 17.63 2.49 19.04
CA THR A 73 18.49 3.17 20.02
C THR A 73 17.64 3.70 21.20
N PRO A 74 18.24 4.07 22.36
CA PRO A 74 17.49 4.60 23.51
C PRO A 74 16.68 5.88 23.20
N ASP A 75 17.16 6.70 22.26
CA ASP A 75 16.50 7.92 21.78
C ASP A 75 15.57 7.70 20.56
N ARG A 76 15.46 6.44 20.11
CA ARG A 76 14.60 5.96 19.01
C ARG A 76 15.01 6.48 17.62
N ALA A 77 16.31 6.47 17.33
CA ALA A 77 16.88 7.01 16.10
C ALA A 77 16.34 6.33 14.84
N LEU A 78 16.19 5.00 14.84
CA LEU A 78 15.66 4.24 13.69
C LEU A 78 14.20 4.64 13.43
N ALA A 79 13.36 4.61 14.47
CA ALA A 79 11.95 4.95 14.35
C ALA A 79 11.71 6.39 13.89
N ARG A 80 12.61 7.34 14.19
CA ARG A 80 12.54 8.74 13.72
C ARG A 80 12.86 8.90 12.22
N VAL A 81 13.72 8.05 11.64
CA VAL A 81 14.06 8.06 10.21
C VAL A 81 13.28 7.04 9.38
N GLY A 82 12.28 6.38 9.97
CA GLY A 82 11.42 5.39 9.31
C GLY A 82 12.03 3.99 9.18
N LEU A 83 13.25 3.76 9.67
CA LEU A 83 13.88 2.44 9.68
C LEU A 83 13.24 1.54 10.76
N ALA A 84 13.17 0.24 10.48
CA ALA A 84 12.74 -0.76 11.45
C ALA A 84 13.60 -2.04 11.36
N LEU A 85 14.42 -2.28 12.38
CA LEU A 85 15.21 -3.50 12.53
C LEU A 85 14.51 -4.45 13.50
N HIS A 86 14.25 -5.69 13.09
CA HIS A 86 13.63 -6.70 13.96
C HIS A 86 14.20 -8.09 13.75
N HIS A 87 14.19 -8.88 14.82
CA HIS A 87 14.33 -10.34 14.78
C HIS A 87 12.93 -10.96 14.80
N ARG A 88 12.71 -12.00 14.00
CA ARG A 88 11.47 -12.77 13.96
C ARG A 88 11.77 -14.25 14.05
N ARG A 89 11.13 -14.93 15.02
CA ARG A 89 11.19 -16.37 15.21
C ARG A 89 9.85 -17.02 14.92
N ARG A 90 9.83 -18.06 14.09
CA ARG A 90 8.65 -18.84 13.72
C ARG A 90 9.01 -20.33 13.75
N GLY A 91 8.66 -21.01 14.84
CA GLY A 91 9.16 -22.37 15.12
C GLY A 91 10.69 -22.38 15.14
N ALA A 92 11.31 -23.28 14.37
CA ALA A 92 12.77 -23.39 14.24
C ALA A 92 13.40 -22.42 13.20
N ARG A 93 12.63 -21.51 12.58
CA ARG A 93 13.18 -20.47 11.70
C ARG A 93 13.38 -19.17 12.47
N GLU A 94 14.57 -18.60 12.35
CA GLU A 94 14.97 -17.31 12.93
C GLU A 94 15.59 -16.44 11.85
N THR A 95 15.01 -15.25 11.63
CA THR A 95 15.47 -14.28 10.63
C THR A 95 15.51 -12.87 11.21
N TRP A 96 16.46 -12.08 10.73
CA TRP A 96 16.55 -10.65 10.96
C TRP A 96 16.06 -9.91 9.73
N THR A 97 15.27 -8.86 9.92
CA THR A 97 14.74 -8.02 8.85
C THR A 97 15.04 -6.55 9.14
N LEU A 98 15.59 -5.85 8.15
CA LEU A 98 15.65 -4.38 8.11
C LEU A 98 14.65 -3.87 7.06
N THR A 99 13.66 -3.10 7.50
CA THR A 99 12.73 -2.37 6.64
C THR A 99 13.15 -0.90 6.56
N SER A 100 13.03 -0.30 5.37
CA SER A 100 13.40 1.09 5.08
C SER A 100 12.32 1.75 4.21
N PRO A 101 12.08 3.07 4.35
CA PRO A 101 11.21 3.81 3.43
C PRO A 101 11.85 4.02 2.04
N ALA A 102 13.17 3.84 1.91
CA ALA A 102 13.93 4.17 0.70
C ALA A 102 14.54 2.94 -0.01
N ALA A 103 14.29 1.72 0.49
CA ALA A 103 14.84 0.49 -0.06
C ALA A 103 13.94 -0.72 0.28
N PRO A 104 13.90 -1.77 -0.57
CA PRO A 104 13.19 -3.01 -0.25
C PRO A 104 13.74 -3.64 1.03
N ALA A 105 12.87 -4.36 1.75
CA ALA A 105 13.24 -4.98 3.02
C ALA A 105 14.33 -6.04 2.85
N GLN A 106 15.38 -5.96 3.67
CA GLN A 106 16.49 -6.91 3.67
C GLN A 106 16.24 -7.97 4.75
N GLU A 107 16.12 -9.25 4.38
CA GLU A 107 15.95 -10.37 5.32
C GLU A 107 17.17 -11.31 5.29
N VAL A 108 17.71 -11.63 6.47
CA VAL A 108 18.92 -12.46 6.64
C VAL A 108 18.67 -13.48 7.77
N PRO A 109 18.85 -14.80 7.54
CA PRO A 109 18.77 -15.80 8.60
C PRO A 109 19.80 -15.56 9.70
N GLY A 110 19.40 -15.70 10.97
CA GLY A 110 20.34 -15.59 12.09
C GLY A 110 19.72 -15.66 13.49
N PRO A 111 20.50 -16.08 14.50
CA PRO A 111 20.06 -16.16 15.89
C PRO A 111 19.75 -14.78 16.53
N ALA A 112 18.92 -14.80 17.58
CA ALA A 112 18.41 -13.61 18.27
C ALA A 112 19.42 -12.80 19.13
N ASP A 113 20.70 -13.16 19.16
CA ASP A 113 21.72 -12.57 20.04
C ASP A 113 22.33 -11.27 19.49
N ARG A 114 22.58 -11.20 18.17
CA ARG A 114 23.15 -10.01 17.52
C ARG A 114 22.65 -9.86 16.07
N PRO A 115 22.26 -8.64 15.63
CA PRO A 115 21.95 -8.38 14.23
C PRO A 115 23.14 -8.65 13.29
N PRO A 116 22.94 -9.27 12.12
CA PRO A 116 23.96 -9.45 11.10
C PRO A 116 24.59 -8.11 10.68
N THR A 117 25.93 -8.07 10.56
CA THR A 117 26.70 -6.84 10.28
C THR A 117 26.24 -6.11 9.01
N ALA A 118 25.78 -6.83 7.99
CA ALA A 118 25.22 -6.25 6.77
C ALA A 118 23.98 -5.37 7.04
N LEU A 119 23.08 -5.82 7.92
CA LEU A 119 21.90 -5.04 8.31
C LEU A 119 22.28 -3.87 9.22
N VAL A 120 23.30 -4.03 10.07
CA VAL A 120 23.82 -2.92 10.90
C VAL A 120 24.44 -1.82 10.04
N ALA A 121 25.16 -2.16 8.97
CA ALA A 121 25.69 -1.19 8.01
C ALA A 121 24.57 -0.41 7.29
N GLY A 122 23.43 -1.07 7.02
CA GLY A 122 22.23 -0.44 6.44
C GLY A 122 21.54 0.62 7.31
N LEU A 123 21.94 0.78 8.59
CA LEU A 123 21.38 1.79 9.49
C LEU A 123 22.00 3.19 9.28
N GLY A 124 23.14 3.28 8.61
CA GLY A 124 23.82 4.55 8.30
C GLY A 124 24.06 5.43 9.53
N SER A 125 23.71 6.71 9.44
CA SER A 125 23.86 7.69 10.53
C SER A 125 22.88 7.50 11.70
N ALA A 126 21.90 6.59 11.60
CA ALA A 126 21.03 6.21 12.69
C ALA A 126 21.55 4.98 13.47
N ALA A 127 22.74 4.47 13.13
CA ALA A 127 23.43 3.44 13.91
C ALA A 127 23.82 3.96 15.31
N GLY A 128 23.69 3.10 16.32
CA GLY A 128 24.00 3.42 17.71
C GLY A 128 23.90 2.19 18.60
N GLU A 129 23.77 2.37 19.91
CA GLU A 129 23.59 1.25 20.85
C GLU A 129 22.17 0.67 20.71
N LEU A 130 22.05 -0.41 19.93
CA LEU A 130 20.76 -1.08 19.71
C LEU A 130 20.28 -1.83 20.96
N ARG A 131 19.06 -1.54 21.40
CA ARG A 131 18.36 -2.21 22.51
C ARG A 131 16.99 -2.70 22.06
N ARG A 132 16.40 -3.64 22.82
CA ARG A 132 15.03 -4.14 22.56
C ARG A 132 14.02 -3.04 22.84
N ALA A 133 13.40 -2.52 21.78
CA ALA A 133 12.45 -1.41 21.84
C ALA A 133 11.01 -1.89 22.05
N ALA A 134 10.63 -3.02 21.43
CA ALA A 134 9.31 -3.64 21.58
C ALA A 134 9.35 -5.15 21.30
N ARG A 135 8.35 -5.87 21.81
CA ARG A 135 8.09 -7.28 21.47
C ARG A 135 6.62 -7.48 21.07
N LEU A 136 6.42 -8.23 20.01
CA LEU A 136 5.13 -8.73 19.55
C LEU A 136 5.14 -10.26 19.64
N SER A 137 4.00 -10.86 19.98
CA SER A 137 3.77 -12.29 19.81
C SER A 137 2.47 -12.50 19.04
N THR A 138 2.55 -13.19 17.91
CA THR A 138 1.44 -13.35 16.96
C THR A 138 1.11 -14.83 16.81
N THR A 139 -0.08 -15.22 17.26
CA THR A 139 -0.66 -16.53 16.95
C THR A 139 -1.40 -16.43 15.63
N ARG A 140 -0.95 -17.16 14.61
CA ARG A 140 -1.48 -17.08 13.25
C ARG A 140 -2.12 -18.39 12.81
N ARG A 141 -3.36 -18.33 12.30
CA ARG A 141 -4.12 -19.47 11.78
C ARG A 141 -4.27 -19.32 10.27
N ARG A 142 -3.45 -20.02 9.49
CA ARG A 142 -3.53 -20.00 8.02
C ARG A 142 -4.68 -20.87 7.50
N THR A 143 -5.38 -20.38 6.49
CA THR A 143 -6.31 -21.14 5.64
C THR A 143 -5.84 -21.02 4.20
N ALA A 144 -5.70 -22.15 3.49
CA ALA A 144 -5.43 -22.17 2.06
C ALA A 144 -6.77 -22.17 1.30
N VAL A 145 -6.84 -21.43 0.21
CA VAL A 145 -7.93 -21.46 -0.77
C VAL A 145 -7.37 -22.06 -2.06
N THR A 146 -7.98 -23.14 -2.55
CA THR A 146 -7.50 -23.90 -3.72
C THR A 146 -8.59 -24.10 -4.77
N GLY A 147 -8.19 -24.35 -6.01
CA GLY A 147 -9.07 -24.70 -7.12
C GLY A 147 -9.68 -26.11 -7.02
N THR A 148 -10.45 -26.49 -8.04
CA THR A 148 -11.09 -27.81 -8.19
C THR A 148 -10.07 -28.95 -8.31
N ASP A 149 -8.93 -28.64 -8.91
CA ASP A 149 -7.73 -29.44 -9.14
C ASP A 149 -6.71 -29.38 -7.98
N GLY A 150 -6.99 -28.57 -6.95
CA GLY A 150 -6.08 -28.32 -5.83
C GLY A 150 -5.02 -27.24 -6.10
N ALA A 151 -5.04 -26.55 -7.24
CA ALA A 151 -4.13 -25.45 -7.51
C ALA A 151 -4.29 -24.33 -6.46
N PRO A 152 -3.20 -23.70 -5.97
CA PRO A 152 -3.31 -22.60 -5.02
C PRO A 152 -4.01 -21.40 -5.66
N LEU A 153 -4.95 -20.78 -4.95
CA LEU A 153 -5.64 -19.55 -5.37
C LEU A 153 -5.34 -18.40 -4.42
N ALA A 154 -5.44 -18.65 -3.11
CA ALA A 154 -5.07 -17.67 -2.09
C ALA A 154 -4.65 -18.34 -0.77
N THR A 155 -4.04 -17.55 0.11
CA THR A 155 -3.91 -17.89 1.53
C THR A 155 -4.49 -16.76 2.38
N VAL A 156 -5.14 -17.14 3.48
CA VAL A 156 -5.74 -16.23 4.46
C VAL A 156 -5.12 -16.51 5.83
N ASP A 157 -4.45 -15.52 6.40
CA ASP A 157 -3.81 -15.59 7.71
C ASP A 157 -4.64 -14.81 8.73
N ASP A 158 -5.35 -15.52 9.60
CA ASP A 158 -6.05 -14.98 10.78
C ASP A 158 -5.04 -14.82 11.92
N GLU A 159 -4.57 -13.59 12.15
CA GLU A 159 -3.49 -13.22 13.08
C GLU A 159 -4.03 -12.54 14.34
N GLN A 160 -3.69 -13.09 15.50
CA GLN A 160 -3.90 -12.45 16.81
C GLN A 160 -2.56 -11.95 17.34
N VAL A 161 -2.32 -10.64 17.22
CA VAL A 161 -1.07 -9.96 17.62
C VAL A 161 -1.22 -9.43 19.06
N SER A 162 -0.41 -9.94 19.98
CA SER A 162 -0.26 -9.41 21.34
C SER A 162 0.98 -8.52 21.43
N VAL A 163 0.80 -7.27 21.87
CA VAL A 163 1.86 -6.27 21.98
C VAL A 163 2.32 -6.18 23.44
N PHE A 164 3.64 -6.22 23.69
CA PHE A 164 4.19 -6.22 25.05
C PHE A 164 4.85 -4.89 25.41
N GLU A 165 4.37 -4.27 26.49
CA GLU A 165 4.92 -3.06 27.11
C GLU A 165 5.30 -3.40 28.56
N GLY A 166 6.52 -3.08 28.99
CA GLY A 166 7.02 -3.44 30.33
C GLY A 166 6.94 -4.94 30.68
N GLY A 167 6.96 -5.83 29.68
CA GLY A 167 6.85 -7.28 29.84
C GLY A 167 5.42 -7.82 30.01
N ARG A 168 4.38 -6.96 29.97
CA ARG A 168 2.96 -7.36 30.03
C ARG A 168 2.28 -7.12 28.67
N VAL A 169 1.24 -7.89 28.35
CA VAL A 169 0.42 -7.63 27.15
C VAL A 169 -0.38 -6.35 27.40
N ALA A 170 -0.10 -5.31 26.61
CA ALA A 170 -0.73 -3.98 26.76
C ALA A 170 -1.90 -3.77 25.81
N ARG A 171 -1.86 -4.37 24.61
CA ARG A 171 -3.01 -4.45 23.70
C ARG A 171 -2.97 -5.75 22.89
N ARG A 172 -4.13 -6.13 22.36
CA ARG A 172 -4.25 -7.10 21.28
C ARG A 172 -4.82 -6.43 20.03
N VAL A 173 -4.39 -6.90 18.87
CA VAL A 173 -4.93 -6.52 17.56
C VAL A 173 -5.19 -7.81 16.80
N ARG A 174 -6.31 -7.88 16.08
CA ARG A 174 -6.58 -8.98 15.16
C ARG A 174 -6.54 -8.48 13.72
N ARG A 175 -5.77 -9.17 12.89
CA ARG A 175 -5.59 -8.86 11.47
C ARG A 175 -5.94 -10.08 10.64
N ILE A 176 -6.54 -9.85 9.47
CA ILE A 176 -6.70 -10.88 8.45
C ILE A 176 -5.83 -10.48 7.26
N GLY A 177 -4.69 -11.15 7.09
CA GLY A 177 -3.91 -11.05 5.86
C GLY A 177 -4.51 -11.94 4.79
N VAL A 178 -4.62 -11.48 3.55
CA VAL A 178 -4.93 -12.33 2.40
C VAL A 178 -3.87 -12.10 1.33
N THR A 179 -3.40 -13.19 0.73
CA THR A 179 -2.49 -13.16 -0.42
C THR A 179 -3.06 -14.10 -1.48
N ALA A 180 -3.58 -13.55 -2.58
CA ALA A 180 -3.94 -14.33 -3.76
C ALA A 180 -2.68 -14.58 -4.61
N VAL A 181 -2.51 -15.79 -5.14
CA VAL A 181 -1.35 -16.05 -6.00
C VAL A 181 -1.52 -15.39 -7.36
N ALA A 182 -0.42 -15.02 -8.00
CA ALA A 182 -0.41 -14.33 -9.30
C ALA A 182 -1.19 -15.06 -10.41
N SER A 183 -1.25 -16.39 -10.37
CA SER A 183 -1.96 -17.25 -11.33
C SER A 183 -3.43 -17.51 -10.99
N ALA A 184 -3.97 -16.93 -9.91
CA ALA A 184 -5.36 -17.11 -9.53
C ALA A 184 -6.31 -16.36 -10.49
N PRO A 185 -7.56 -16.83 -10.70
CA PRO A 185 -8.55 -16.13 -11.53
C PRO A 185 -8.76 -14.67 -11.10
N SER A 186 -8.88 -13.78 -12.08
CA SER A 186 -9.18 -12.36 -11.85
C SER A 186 -10.35 -12.17 -10.89
N GLY A 187 -10.18 -11.30 -9.90
CA GLY A 187 -11.18 -11.07 -8.85
C GLY A 187 -11.11 -12.00 -7.63
N THR A 188 -10.32 -13.08 -7.64
CA THR A 188 -10.17 -13.99 -6.47
C THR A 188 -9.87 -13.23 -5.17
N LEU A 189 -8.94 -12.27 -5.21
CA LEU A 189 -8.62 -11.43 -4.05
C LEU A 189 -9.83 -10.62 -3.57
N ALA A 190 -10.57 -9.99 -4.49
CA ALA A 190 -11.73 -9.17 -4.17
C ALA A 190 -12.88 -9.99 -3.60
N ALA A 191 -13.12 -11.21 -4.11
CA ALA A 191 -14.14 -12.11 -3.59
C ALA A 191 -13.83 -12.63 -2.18
N VAL A 192 -12.55 -12.94 -1.88
CA VAL A 192 -12.12 -13.28 -0.52
C VAL A 192 -12.26 -12.08 0.42
N VAL A 193 -11.82 -10.89 -0.01
CA VAL A 193 -11.96 -9.64 0.75
C VAL A 193 -13.43 -9.33 1.05
N ALA A 194 -14.32 -9.40 0.07
CA ALA A 194 -15.75 -9.16 0.25
C ALA A 194 -16.34 -10.04 1.34
N ARG A 195 -16.11 -11.37 1.26
CA ARG A 195 -16.66 -12.31 2.24
C ARG A 195 -16.11 -12.10 3.65
N LEU A 196 -14.87 -11.61 3.78
CA LEU A 196 -14.30 -11.22 5.07
C LEU A 196 -14.94 -9.92 5.61
N VAL A 197 -15.20 -8.94 4.74
CA VAL A 197 -15.89 -7.68 5.10
C VAL A 197 -17.35 -7.94 5.50
N ASP A 198 -18.08 -8.79 4.77
CA ASP A 198 -19.44 -9.19 5.13
C ASP A 198 -19.49 -10.00 6.45
N ALA A 199 -18.38 -10.64 6.84
CA ALA A 199 -18.19 -11.26 8.15
C ALA A 199 -17.69 -10.28 9.26
N GLY A 200 -17.58 -8.99 8.96
CA GLY A 200 -17.22 -7.93 9.92
C GLY A 200 -15.74 -7.59 10.01
N ALA A 201 -14.90 -7.98 9.04
CA ALA A 201 -13.57 -7.40 8.89
C ALA A 201 -13.64 -6.01 8.21
N THR A 202 -12.62 -5.18 8.37
CA THR A 202 -12.60 -3.81 7.82
C THR A 202 -11.27 -3.50 7.13
N LEU A 203 -11.33 -2.97 5.91
CA LEU A 203 -10.15 -2.53 5.16
C LEU A 203 -9.49 -1.29 5.80
N GLY A 204 -8.18 -1.17 5.67
CA GLY A 204 -7.41 0.03 6.04
C GLY A 204 -7.17 0.26 7.55
N ALA A 205 -7.94 -0.37 8.44
CA ALA A 205 -7.88 -0.13 9.88
C ALA A 205 -6.83 -0.97 10.66
N ALA A 206 -6.09 -1.86 10.00
CA ALA A 206 -5.13 -2.75 10.67
C ALA A 206 -3.72 -2.12 10.75
N PRO A 207 -3.16 -1.90 11.95
CA PRO A 207 -1.76 -1.48 12.09
C PRO A 207 -0.79 -2.63 11.81
N ASP A 208 0.28 -2.33 11.10
CA ASP A 208 1.40 -3.24 10.82
C ASP A 208 2.28 -3.47 12.08
N ASP A 209 3.22 -4.42 11.99
CA ASP A 209 4.14 -4.78 13.08
C ASP A 209 5.00 -3.59 13.54
N VAL A 210 5.48 -2.74 12.62
CA VAL A 210 6.37 -1.61 12.90
C VAL A 210 5.60 -0.49 13.61
N SER A 211 4.38 -0.19 13.16
CA SER A 211 3.47 0.76 13.80
C SER A 211 3.10 0.33 15.23
N LEU A 212 2.82 -0.97 15.43
CA LEU A 212 2.58 -1.53 16.77
C LEU A 212 3.84 -1.47 17.66
N ALA A 213 5.01 -1.80 17.11
CA ALA A 213 6.28 -1.74 17.81
C ALA A 213 6.66 -0.30 18.22
N ARG A 214 6.53 0.68 17.32
CA ARG A 214 6.80 2.11 17.59
C ARG A 214 5.92 2.62 18.74
N ALA A 215 4.61 2.34 18.69
CA ALA A 215 3.68 2.73 19.74
C ALA A 215 3.95 2.04 21.09
N SER A 216 4.42 0.79 21.07
CA SER A 216 4.82 0.02 22.26
C SER A 216 6.10 0.56 22.90
N ALA A 217 7.09 0.91 22.08
CA ALA A 217 8.33 1.55 22.53
C ALA A 217 8.05 2.93 23.15
N GLU A 218 7.14 3.71 22.56
CA GLU A 218 6.72 5.03 23.08
C GLU A 218 5.94 4.94 24.40
N ALA A 219 5.12 3.91 24.59
CA ALA A 219 4.48 3.64 25.88
C ALA A 219 5.51 3.20 26.93
N THR A 220 6.39 2.26 26.58
CA THR A 220 7.45 1.74 27.45
C THR A 220 8.43 2.86 27.89
N ALA A 221 8.84 3.74 26.98
CA ALA A 221 9.70 4.89 27.31
C ALA A 221 9.03 5.87 28.27
N ARG A 222 7.72 6.15 28.10
CA ARG A 222 6.95 7.00 29.03
C ARG A 222 6.80 6.36 30.41
N LEU A 223 6.58 5.04 30.48
CA LEU A 223 6.52 4.30 31.75
C LEU A 223 7.87 4.36 32.50
N ILE A 224 8.99 4.20 31.78
CA ILE A 224 10.32 4.34 32.37
C ILE A 224 10.54 5.77 32.89
N ALA A 225 10.26 6.79 32.07
CA ALA A 225 10.40 8.19 32.49
C ALA A 225 9.54 8.55 33.71
N ALA A 226 8.29 8.09 33.76
CA ALA A 226 7.41 8.28 34.92
C ALA A 226 7.94 7.56 36.17
N SER A 227 8.49 6.34 36.03
CA SER A 227 9.10 5.61 37.15
C SER A 227 10.36 6.28 37.70
N GLY A 228 11.15 6.95 36.86
CA GLY A 228 12.28 7.77 37.28
C GLY A 228 11.83 9.05 38.00
N ALA A 229 10.88 9.79 37.42
CA ALA A 229 10.31 10.99 38.04
C ALA A 229 9.66 10.74 39.40
N SER A 230 9.13 9.53 39.64
CA SER A 230 8.61 9.13 40.95
C SER A 230 9.68 9.00 42.05
N GLY A 231 10.97 9.01 41.70
CA GLY A 231 12.08 9.03 42.68
C GLY A 231 12.42 10.45 43.17
N ASP A 232 12.27 11.47 42.32
CA ASP A 232 12.66 12.86 42.60
C ASP A 232 11.50 13.76 43.07
N ALA A 233 10.28 13.22 43.16
CA ALA A 233 9.05 13.95 43.50
C ALA A 233 8.92 14.40 44.98
N ALA A 234 10.05 14.69 45.63
CA ALA A 234 10.15 15.11 47.04
C ALA A 234 10.91 16.43 47.26
N ALA A 235 11.22 17.20 46.20
CA ALA A 235 12.01 18.44 46.33
C ALA A 235 11.74 19.54 45.28
N VAL A 236 10.49 20.03 45.15
CA VAL A 236 10.21 21.35 44.53
C VAL A 236 9.10 22.07 45.29
N GLU A 237 9.35 23.31 45.70
CA GLU A 237 8.32 24.22 46.25
C GLU A 237 8.49 25.63 45.66
N ARG A 238 7.36 26.24 45.22
CA ARG A 238 7.12 27.68 44.97
C ARG A 238 8.12 28.51 44.13
N THR A 239 7.60 29.15 43.09
CA THR A 239 7.27 30.61 43.15
C THR A 239 6.21 30.97 42.09
N ASP A 240 5.44 32.03 42.36
CA ASP A 240 4.23 32.45 41.62
C ASP A 240 4.41 33.73 40.77
N ALA A 241 3.32 34.11 40.09
CA ALA A 241 3.00 35.44 39.50
C ALA A 241 3.66 35.79 38.13
N ALA A 242 3.07 36.62 37.25
CA ALA A 242 1.80 37.39 37.31
C ALA A 242 1.10 37.50 35.92
N SER A 243 0.00 38.27 35.83
CA SER A 243 -0.92 38.37 34.66
C SER A 243 -0.50 39.36 33.55
N GLY A 244 -1.30 39.43 32.46
CA GLY A 244 -1.13 40.33 31.28
C GLY A 244 -1.61 41.79 31.49
N PRO A 245 -2.24 42.50 30.50
CA PRO A 245 -3.03 41.99 29.36
C PRO A 245 -2.86 42.70 27.98
N ALA A 246 -3.61 42.19 26.98
CA ALA A 246 -4.18 42.76 25.74
C ALA A 246 -3.76 44.14 25.15
N SER A 247 -3.68 44.19 23.81
CA SER A 247 -4.48 45.13 22.98
C SER A 247 -4.47 44.80 21.48
N THR A 248 -5.51 45.20 20.75
CA THR A 248 -5.64 45.15 19.28
C THR A 248 -5.74 46.57 18.71
N PRO A 249 -5.32 46.81 17.46
CA PRO A 249 -6.17 47.61 16.57
C PRO A 249 -6.29 47.04 15.13
N GLY A 250 -7.35 47.43 14.42
CA GLY A 250 -7.59 47.13 13.00
C GLY A 250 -7.32 48.33 12.07
N LEU A 251 -8.09 48.45 10.97
CA LEU A 251 -7.94 49.34 9.78
C LEU A 251 -7.22 48.65 8.59
N ALA A 252 -7.55 48.88 7.32
CA ALA A 252 -8.76 49.47 6.69
C ALA A 252 -8.97 48.90 5.25
N SER A 253 -10.02 49.33 4.56
CA SER A 253 -10.46 48.79 3.25
C SER A 253 -9.93 49.52 2.01
N ALA A 254 -9.64 48.75 0.95
CA ALA A 254 -9.73 49.10 -0.47
C ALA A 254 -9.81 47.76 -1.26
N GLY A 255 -10.43 47.63 -2.44
CA GLY A 255 -11.11 48.60 -3.30
C GLY A 255 -10.67 48.41 -4.76
N GLY A 256 -11.53 47.85 -5.62
CA GLY A 256 -11.22 47.59 -7.03
C GLY A 256 -12.27 46.72 -7.74
N ASP A 257 -12.76 47.20 -8.88
CA ASP A 257 -14.01 46.77 -9.54
C ASP A 257 -13.95 45.54 -10.47
N VAL A 258 -15.11 45.19 -11.04
CA VAL A 258 -15.39 44.04 -11.93
C VAL A 258 -15.91 44.54 -13.30
N PRO A 259 -15.60 43.83 -14.41
CA PRO A 259 -16.66 43.41 -15.35
C PRO A 259 -16.47 41.92 -15.79
N ALA A 260 -17.46 41.06 -16.12
CA ALA A 260 -18.77 41.18 -16.83
C ALA A 260 -18.62 41.40 -18.37
N GLU A 261 -19.35 40.80 -19.34
CA GLU A 261 -20.40 39.76 -19.51
C GLU A 261 -20.05 38.95 -20.81
N ASP A 262 -20.76 37.99 -21.45
CA ASP A 262 -22.14 37.44 -21.45
C ASP A 262 -22.14 35.90 -21.20
N ARG A 263 -22.64 35.09 -22.14
CA ARG A 263 -23.24 33.76 -21.94
C ARG A 263 -23.25 32.96 -23.27
N ARG A 264 -23.87 31.77 -23.22
CA ARG A 264 -24.38 30.87 -24.31
C ARG A 264 -23.52 29.61 -24.54
N ALA A 265 -23.99 28.35 -24.60
CA ALA A 265 -25.31 27.68 -24.75
C ALA A 265 -25.60 27.09 -26.16
N GLY A 266 -26.19 25.88 -26.17
CA GLY A 266 -26.50 25.04 -27.36
C GLY A 266 -25.44 23.94 -27.61
N GLU A 267 -25.75 22.72 -28.05
CA GLU A 267 -27.05 22.04 -28.18
C GLU A 267 -26.90 20.48 -28.08
N ARG A 268 -27.84 19.66 -28.59
CA ARG A 268 -28.04 18.22 -28.27
C ARG A 268 -28.24 17.30 -29.52
N ARG A 269 -28.48 15.99 -29.24
CA ARG A 269 -28.91 14.84 -30.09
C ARG A 269 -27.79 14.04 -30.80
N GLY A 270 -27.89 12.71 -30.93
CA GLY A 270 -28.96 11.80 -30.44
C GLY A 270 -28.73 10.29 -30.69
N ASP A 271 -29.76 9.51 -30.34
CA ASP A 271 -30.00 8.03 -30.45
C ASP A 271 -29.73 7.36 -31.83
N ASP A 272 -29.84 6.04 -32.09
CA ASP A 272 -30.54 4.86 -31.49
C ASP A 272 -29.67 3.55 -31.56
N ARG A 273 -30.03 2.30 -31.17
CA ARG A 273 -30.86 1.67 -30.07
C ARG A 273 -31.55 0.34 -30.49
N SER A 274 -30.84 -0.80 -30.63
CA SER A 274 -31.42 -2.16 -30.86
C SER A 274 -30.40 -3.24 -30.43
N ALA A 275 -30.66 -4.25 -29.57
CA ALA A 275 -31.78 -5.20 -29.36
C ALA A 275 -31.65 -6.57 -30.10
N GLY A 276 -31.24 -7.64 -29.39
CA GLY A 276 -31.25 -9.05 -29.85
C GLY A 276 -30.74 -10.10 -28.83
N ALA A 277 -31.62 -10.96 -28.28
CA ALA A 277 -31.33 -11.80 -27.10
C ALA A 277 -30.73 -13.22 -27.32
N GLY A 278 -29.76 -13.58 -26.48
CA GLY A 278 -29.71 -14.80 -25.63
C GLY A 278 -29.69 -16.23 -26.22
N SER A 279 -28.59 -16.97 -25.95
CA SER A 279 -28.59 -18.44 -25.78
C SER A 279 -27.28 -18.90 -25.09
N SER A 280 -27.30 -20.02 -24.36
CA SER A 280 -26.10 -20.63 -23.75
C SER A 280 -25.52 -21.75 -24.62
N ALA A 281 -24.29 -21.56 -25.09
CA ALA A 281 -23.51 -22.51 -25.89
C ALA A 281 -22.10 -22.69 -25.25
N PRO A 282 -21.18 -23.53 -25.78
CA PRO A 282 -19.90 -23.80 -25.09
C PRO A 282 -19.05 -22.53 -25.00
N ALA A 283 -18.19 -22.46 -23.98
CA ALA A 283 -17.40 -21.27 -23.63
C ALA A 283 -16.63 -20.70 -24.83
N GLY A 284 -17.20 -19.65 -25.42
CA GLY A 284 -16.63 -18.94 -26.56
C GLY A 284 -15.64 -17.86 -26.13
N PRO A 285 -15.28 -16.91 -27.02
CA PRO A 285 -14.61 -15.69 -26.58
C PRO A 285 -15.48 -14.98 -25.55
N ALA A 286 -14.86 -14.59 -24.42
CA ALA A 286 -15.56 -13.99 -23.28
C ALA A 286 -16.44 -12.81 -23.69
N GLY A 287 -17.67 -12.77 -23.17
CA GLY A 287 -18.64 -11.74 -23.55
C GLY A 287 -18.19 -10.34 -23.12
N PRO A 288 -18.62 -9.24 -23.78
CA PRO A 288 -18.23 -7.88 -23.38
C PRO A 288 -18.49 -7.57 -21.90
N ALA A 289 -19.57 -8.12 -21.33
CA ALA A 289 -19.89 -8.04 -19.91
C ALA A 289 -18.87 -8.77 -19.00
N GLU A 290 -18.42 -9.95 -19.40
CA GLU A 290 -17.45 -10.77 -18.66
C GLU A 290 -16.05 -10.15 -18.71
N VAL A 291 -15.65 -9.62 -19.87
CA VAL A 291 -14.42 -8.84 -20.05
C VAL A 291 -14.45 -7.57 -19.19
N LEU A 292 -15.55 -6.83 -19.19
CA LEU A 292 -15.72 -5.63 -18.35
C LEU A 292 -15.71 -5.97 -16.86
N GLY A 293 -16.40 -7.04 -16.43
CA GLY A 293 -16.37 -7.52 -15.05
C GLY A 293 -14.97 -7.90 -14.59
N SER A 294 -14.22 -8.64 -15.42
CA SER A 294 -12.82 -9.01 -15.15
C SER A 294 -11.91 -7.78 -15.08
N ALA A 295 -12.09 -6.80 -15.97
CA ALA A 295 -11.35 -5.53 -15.95
C ALA A 295 -11.64 -4.70 -14.69
N LEU A 296 -12.92 -4.58 -14.29
CA LEU A 296 -13.33 -3.90 -13.07
C LEU A 296 -12.77 -4.59 -11.83
N ALA A 297 -12.90 -5.92 -11.72
CA ALA A 297 -12.35 -6.69 -10.60
C ALA A 297 -10.81 -6.58 -10.52
N SER A 298 -10.13 -6.51 -11.66
CA SER A 298 -8.67 -6.30 -11.74
C SER A 298 -8.27 -4.88 -11.31
N ALA A 299 -9.01 -3.85 -11.72
CA ALA A 299 -8.79 -2.47 -11.31
C ALA A 299 -9.04 -2.25 -9.81
N VAL A 300 -10.10 -2.86 -9.27
CA VAL A 300 -10.38 -2.89 -7.82
C VAL A 300 -9.28 -3.64 -7.07
N GLY A 301 -8.84 -4.80 -7.56
CA GLY A 301 -7.72 -5.55 -6.98
C GLY A 301 -6.42 -4.73 -6.91
N ALA A 302 -6.10 -3.98 -7.97
CA ALA A 302 -4.96 -3.06 -7.98
C ALA A 302 -5.15 -1.88 -7.00
N LEU A 303 -6.37 -1.32 -6.90
CA LEU A 303 -6.69 -0.25 -5.97
C LEU A 303 -6.54 -0.71 -4.52
N LEU A 304 -7.01 -1.92 -4.18
CA LEU A 304 -6.87 -2.49 -2.83
C LEU A 304 -5.41 -2.70 -2.42
N ARG A 305 -4.58 -3.26 -3.31
CA ARG A 305 -3.13 -3.41 -3.06
C ARG A 305 -2.49 -2.06 -2.75
N ALA A 306 -2.69 -1.08 -3.62
CA ALA A 306 -2.08 0.24 -3.48
C ALA A 306 -2.64 1.03 -2.28
N ALA A 307 -3.95 0.93 -2.01
CA ALA A 307 -4.60 1.59 -0.87
C ALA A 307 -4.10 1.10 0.50
N LEU A 308 -3.55 -0.12 0.57
CA LEU A 308 -3.05 -0.71 1.81
C LEU A 308 -1.53 -0.72 1.96
N ALA A 309 -0.78 -0.46 0.89
CA ALA A 309 0.65 -0.16 0.96
C ALA A 309 0.97 0.95 2.01
N PRO A 310 2.21 1.02 2.52
CA PRO A 310 2.66 2.09 3.43
C PRO A 310 2.53 3.49 2.81
N ASP A 311 2.43 4.52 3.65
CA ASP A 311 2.41 5.94 3.22
C ASP A 311 3.82 6.55 3.17
N GLU A 312 4.82 5.75 3.52
CA GLU A 312 6.25 6.03 3.40
C GLU A 312 6.71 5.93 1.95
N ASP A 313 6.12 4.99 1.18
CA ASP A 313 6.45 4.73 -0.22
C ASP A 313 5.79 5.75 -1.18
N ALA A 314 6.62 6.43 -1.97
CA ALA A 314 6.19 7.35 -3.03
C ALA A 314 5.54 6.61 -4.22
N ALA A 315 6.03 5.42 -4.57
CA ALA A 315 5.48 4.61 -5.66
C ALA A 315 4.03 4.18 -5.34
N ALA A 316 3.74 3.85 -4.09
CA ALA A 316 2.38 3.56 -3.63
C ALA A 316 1.39 4.72 -3.87
N PHE A 317 1.77 5.99 -3.75
CA PHE A 317 0.87 7.11 -4.09
C PHE A 317 0.56 7.16 -5.59
N VAL A 318 1.57 6.95 -6.43
CA VAL A 318 1.39 6.84 -7.89
C VAL A 318 0.52 5.64 -8.24
N ALA A 319 0.75 4.49 -7.61
CA ALA A 319 -0.03 3.26 -7.80
C ALA A 319 -1.50 3.44 -7.36
N ARG A 320 -1.75 4.07 -6.20
CA ARG A 320 -3.11 4.40 -5.70
C ARG A 320 -3.85 5.25 -6.73
N ARG A 321 -3.19 6.32 -7.19
CA ARG A 321 -3.77 7.29 -8.14
C ARG A 321 -4.03 6.63 -9.49
N SER A 322 -3.08 5.84 -9.99
CA SER A 322 -3.17 5.10 -11.24
C SER A 322 -4.29 4.03 -11.20
N ALA A 323 -4.45 3.32 -10.08
CA ALA A 323 -5.52 2.33 -9.92
C ALA A 323 -6.91 2.97 -9.74
N ALA A 324 -7.03 4.03 -8.94
CA ALA A 324 -8.27 4.80 -8.81
C ALA A 324 -8.68 5.44 -10.15
N GLY A 325 -7.71 5.98 -10.89
CA GLY A 325 -7.89 6.52 -12.24
C GLY A 325 -8.34 5.46 -13.25
N ARG A 326 -7.72 4.26 -13.25
CA ARG A 326 -8.17 3.12 -14.07
C ARG A 326 -9.60 2.70 -13.74
N LEU A 327 -9.91 2.52 -12.45
CA LEU A 327 -11.26 2.14 -12.03
C LEU A 327 -12.29 3.19 -12.47
N ARG A 328 -12.03 4.48 -12.19
CA ARG A 328 -12.90 5.57 -12.65
C ARG A 328 -13.07 5.57 -14.16
N SER A 329 -11.98 5.40 -14.92
CA SER A 329 -12.01 5.36 -16.39
C SER A 329 -12.80 4.19 -16.96
N LEU A 330 -12.86 3.04 -16.27
CA LEU A 330 -13.76 1.94 -16.66
C LEU A 330 -15.22 2.29 -16.36
N LEU A 331 -15.50 2.84 -15.18
CA LEU A 331 -16.86 3.20 -14.76
C LEU A 331 -17.49 4.30 -15.63
N THR A 332 -16.70 5.30 -16.05
CA THR A 332 -17.18 6.36 -16.95
C THR A 332 -17.10 5.95 -18.43
N GLY A 333 -16.06 5.20 -18.83
CA GLY A 333 -15.87 4.78 -20.23
C GLY A 333 -16.90 3.75 -20.70
N PHE A 334 -17.45 2.96 -19.78
CA PHE A 334 -18.48 1.96 -20.04
C PHE A 334 -19.81 2.27 -19.35
N GLU A 335 -20.10 3.54 -19.03
CA GLU A 335 -21.31 3.96 -18.31
C GLU A 335 -22.62 3.42 -18.94
N ARG A 336 -22.66 3.27 -20.27
CA ARG A 336 -23.81 2.76 -21.03
C ARG A 336 -24.07 1.26 -20.86
N LEU A 337 -23.13 0.52 -20.29
CA LEU A 337 -23.26 -0.90 -19.95
C LEU A 337 -23.47 -1.11 -18.44
N LEU A 338 -23.50 -0.04 -17.64
CA LEU A 338 -23.44 -0.11 -16.18
C LEU A 338 -24.63 0.60 -15.53
N ASP A 339 -25.13 0.03 -14.43
CA ASP A 339 -26.10 0.68 -13.54
C ASP A 339 -25.48 1.95 -12.97
N THR A 340 -25.85 3.08 -13.56
CA THR A 340 -25.29 4.39 -13.26
C THR A 340 -25.67 4.88 -11.86
N ALA A 341 -26.75 4.34 -11.26
CA ALA A 341 -27.12 4.64 -9.88
C ALA A 341 -26.19 3.94 -8.87
N ARG A 342 -25.67 2.74 -9.21
CA ARG A 342 -24.62 2.06 -8.43
C ARG A 342 -23.23 2.67 -8.63
N THR A 343 -22.88 3.11 -9.84
CA THR A 343 -21.51 3.59 -10.13
C THR A 343 -21.28 5.06 -9.79
N THR A 344 -22.28 5.95 -9.96
CA THR A 344 -22.12 7.41 -9.75
C THR A 344 -21.60 7.78 -8.36
N PRO A 345 -22.10 7.22 -7.24
CA PRO A 345 -21.57 7.52 -5.91
C PRO A 345 -20.08 7.16 -5.81
N LEU A 346 -19.68 5.99 -6.32
CA LEU A 346 -18.30 5.52 -6.29
C LEU A 346 -17.38 6.39 -7.17
N VAL A 347 -17.83 6.81 -8.35
CA VAL A 347 -17.07 7.73 -9.22
C VAL A 347 -16.76 9.04 -8.48
N ARG A 348 -17.74 9.63 -7.79
CA ARG A 348 -17.54 10.85 -6.99
C ARG A 348 -16.50 10.67 -5.87
N GLU A 349 -16.50 9.52 -5.20
CA GLU A 349 -15.53 9.20 -4.15
C GLU A 349 -14.13 8.92 -4.71
N LEU A 350 -14.02 8.32 -5.91
CA LEU A 350 -12.74 8.19 -6.63
C LEU A 350 -12.19 9.55 -7.09
N GLU A 351 -13.04 10.53 -7.38
CA GLU A 351 -12.64 11.90 -7.70
C GLU A 351 -12.25 12.73 -6.48
N GLU A 352 -12.80 12.44 -5.30
CA GLU A 352 -12.25 12.93 -4.02
C GLU A 352 -10.86 12.33 -3.77
N LEU A 353 -10.70 11.03 -4.01
CA LEU A 353 -9.43 10.34 -3.84
C LEU A 353 -8.36 10.88 -4.81
N ASP A 354 -8.68 11.17 -6.08
CA ASP A 354 -7.72 11.82 -7.00
C ASP A 354 -7.35 13.23 -6.53
N ARG A 355 -8.32 14.04 -6.06
CA ARG A 355 -8.06 15.37 -5.51
C ARG A 355 -7.18 15.36 -4.24
N LEU A 356 -7.20 14.27 -3.47
CA LEU A 356 -6.32 14.05 -2.32
C LEU A 356 -4.92 13.52 -2.73
N LEU A 357 -4.85 12.62 -3.70
CA LEU A 357 -3.59 12.00 -4.15
C LEU A 357 -2.79 12.88 -5.11
N ALA A 358 -3.44 13.72 -5.92
CA ALA A 358 -2.79 14.51 -6.94
C ALA A 358 -1.65 15.39 -6.39
N PRO A 359 -1.86 16.19 -5.31
CA PRO A 359 -0.78 17.00 -4.74
C PRO A 359 0.38 16.16 -4.21
N VAL A 360 0.13 14.95 -3.71
CA VAL A 360 1.18 14.02 -3.25
C VAL A 360 2.02 13.56 -4.44
N THR A 361 1.38 13.05 -5.50
CA THR A 361 2.10 12.62 -6.71
C THR A 361 2.88 13.76 -7.39
N THR A 362 2.38 15.01 -7.30
CA THR A 362 3.07 16.18 -7.83
C THR A 362 4.27 16.61 -6.98
N ILE A 363 4.17 16.62 -5.65
CA ILE A 363 5.30 17.01 -4.79
C ILE A 363 6.40 15.93 -4.76
N ASP A 364 6.04 14.64 -4.85
CA ASP A 364 7.01 13.54 -4.99
C ASP A 364 7.80 13.66 -6.30
N ALA A 365 7.14 13.96 -7.42
CA ALA A 365 7.81 14.23 -8.70
C ALA A 365 8.68 15.50 -8.63
N ALA A 366 8.22 16.56 -7.97
CA ALA A 366 9.01 17.78 -7.78
C ALA A 366 10.24 17.54 -6.88
N ALA A 367 10.14 16.69 -5.86
CA ALA A 367 11.27 16.27 -5.04
C ALA A 367 12.33 15.55 -5.88
N GLY A 368 11.92 14.62 -6.75
CA GLY A 368 12.83 13.94 -7.69
C GLY A 368 13.59 14.93 -8.59
N HIS A 369 12.91 15.94 -9.14
CA HIS A 369 13.57 16.98 -9.94
C HIS A 369 14.54 17.85 -9.13
N VAL A 370 14.20 18.19 -7.87
CA VAL A 370 15.08 19.00 -7.00
C VAL A 370 16.33 18.21 -6.59
N GLU A 371 16.20 16.92 -6.25
CA GLU A 371 17.36 16.07 -5.95
C GLU A 371 18.24 15.85 -7.20
N ALA A 372 17.64 15.64 -8.37
CA ALA A 372 18.38 15.52 -9.63
C ALA A 372 19.15 16.81 -9.99
N ALA A 373 18.53 17.99 -9.85
CA ALA A 373 19.20 19.27 -10.07
C ALA A 373 20.32 19.55 -9.06
N LEU A 374 20.22 19.02 -7.83
CA LEU A 374 21.26 19.13 -6.81
C LEU A 374 22.38 18.10 -6.94
N ALA A 375 22.24 17.12 -7.84
CA ALA A 375 23.29 16.17 -8.19
C ALA A 375 24.18 16.67 -9.36
N ASP A 376 23.76 17.70 -10.09
CA ASP A 376 24.55 18.35 -11.14
C ASP A 376 25.55 19.36 -10.49
N PRO A 377 26.88 19.16 -10.65
CA PRO A 377 27.89 20.07 -10.10
C PRO A 377 27.79 21.52 -10.59
N LEU A 378 27.22 21.76 -11.78
CA LEU A 378 27.05 23.10 -12.34
C LEU A 378 25.82 23.82 -11.77
N LEU A 379 24.86 23.07 -11.23
CA LEU A 379 23.64 23.60 -10.62
C LEU A 379 23.69 23.62 -9.10
N ALA A 380 24.57 22.84 -8.46
CA ALA A 380 24.71 22.80 -7.00
C ALA A 380 24.93 24.19 -6.35
N ASP A 381 25.76 25.04 -6.96
CA ASP A 381 26.01 26.42 -6.48
C ASP A 381 24.80 27.35 -6.67
N LEU A 382 23.96 27.12 -7.70
CA LEU A 382 22.75 27.90 -7.99
C LEU A 382 21.54 27.43 -7.18
N ALA A 383 21.44 26.13 -6.95
CA ALA A 383 20.40 25.48 -6.16
C ALA A 383 20.75 25.39 -4.66
N SER A 384 21.83 26.05 -4.22
CA SER A 384 22.32 26.13 -2.84
C SER A 384 21.33 26.79 -1.89
N GLY A 385 20.31 26.02 -1.51
CA GLY A 385 19.21 26.45 -0.66
C GLY A 385 18.66 25.30 0.17
N PRO A 386 19.10 25.14 1.43
CA PRO A 386 18.39 24.32 2.41
C PRO A 386 16.89 24.67 2.49
N SER A 387 16.55 25.92 2.18
CA SER A 387 15.19 26.43 1.97
C SER A 387 14.36 25.63 0.96
N LEU A 388 14.90 25.19 -0.18
CA LEU A 388 14.14 24.47 -1.21
C LEU A 388 13.88 23.02 -0.79
N ARG A 389 14.91 22.28 -0.34
CA ARG A 389 14.72 20.94 0.25
C ARG A 389 13.71 20.98 1.41
N ARG A 390 13.86 21.96 2.33
CA ARG A 390 12.94 22.15 3.47
C ARG A 390 11.52 22.48 3.01
N LEU A 391 11.34 23.33 1.99
CA LEU A 391 10.01 23.67 1.45
C LEU A 391 9.32 22.44 0.85
N VAL A 392 10.03 21.66 0.04
CA VAL A 392 9.51 20.41 -0.56
C VAL A 392 9.12 19.42 0.51
N VAL A 393 9.98 19.17 1.52
CA VAL A 393 9.65 18.29 2.66
C VAL A 393 8.45 18.82 3.45
N THR A 394 8.38 20.12 3.73
CA THR A 394 7.29 20.72 4.52
C THR A 394 5.94 20.62 3.81
N GLU A 395 5.88 20.91 2.50
CA GLU A 395 4.63 20.74 1.76
C GLU A 395 4.32 19.26 1.48
N ARG A 396 5.33 18.37 1.36
CA ARG A 396 5.14 16.92 1.32
C ARG A 396 4.44 16.41 2.57
N ASP A 397 4.97 16.73 3.75
CA ASP A 397 4.38 16.34 5.03
C ASP A 397 2.97 16.91 5.18
N ARG A 398 2.69 18.10 4.64
CA ARG A 398 1.36 18.72 4.62
C ARG A 398 0.38 18.01 3.67
N VAL A 399 0.77 17.62 2.45
CA VAL A 399 -0.13 16.91 1.51
C VAL A 399 -0.34 15.46 1.94
N VAL A 400 0.73 14.77 2.37
CA VAL A 400 0.65 13.40 2.91
C VAL A 400 -0.13 13.39 4.22
N GLY A 401 0.02 14.41 5.09
CA GLY A 401 -0.77 14.59 6.30
C GLY A 401 -2.27 14.79 6.01
N ARG A 402 -2.62 15.56 4.97
CA ARG A 402 -4.01 15.68 4.49
C ARG A 402 -4.56 14.34 3.99
N TYR A 403 -3.80 13.60 3.19
CA TYR A 403 -4.20 12.27 2.73
C TYR A 403 -4.36 11.29 3.90
N ARG A 404 -3.39 11.20 4.82
CA ARG A 404 -3.44 10.34 6.02
C ARG A 404 -4.68 10.61 6.88
N LYS A 405 -5.05 11.88 7.07
CA LYS A 405 -6.28 12.25 7.80
C LYS A 405 -7.53 11.74 7.10
N ALA A 406 -7.58 11.78 5.77
CA ALA A 406 -8.70 11.24 4.99
C ALA A 406 -8.70 9.69 4.91
N ARG A 407 -7.52 9.05 4.84
CA ARG A 407 -7.35 7.58 4.88
C ARG A 407 -7.81 6.98 6.22
N ALA A 408 -7.67 7.73 7.32
CA ALA A 408 -8.15 7.35 8.65
C ALA A 408 -9.66 7.66 8.87
N ASP A 409 -10.34 8.28 7.92
CA ASP A 409 -11.77 8.58 7.99
C ASP A 409 -12.59 7.35 7.53
N HIS A 410 -13.72 7.07 8.20
CA HIS A 410 -14.65 6.01 7.83
C HIS A 410 -15.09 6.06 6.36
N ARG A 411 -15.10 7.27 5.75
CA ARG A 411 -15.37 7.50 4.33
C ARG A 411 -14.41 6.74 3.40
N PHE A 412 -13.15 6.58 3.77
CA PHE A 412 -12.17 5.84 2.96
C PHE A 412 -12.39 4.32 3.02
N GLY A 413 -12.77 3.78 4.18
CA GLY A 413 -13.21 2.38 4.29
C GLY A 413 -14.42 2.11 3.41
N ALA A 414 -15.46 2.93 3.53
CA ALA A 414 -16.69 2.81 2.73
C ALA A 414 -16.46 2.92 1.21
N LEU A 415 -15.49 3.71 0.76
CA LEU A 415 -15.02 3.74 -0.63
C LEU A 415 -14.45 2.39 -1.08
N LEU A 416 -13.54 1.80 -0.30
CA LEU A 416 -12.95 0.50 -0.62
C LEU A 416 -13.99 -0.63 -0.57
N ASP A 417 -14.89 -0.64 0.42
CA ASP A 417 -15.98 -1.63 0.53
C ASP A 417 -16.95 -1.53 -0.65
N SER A 418 -17.24 -0.31 -1.12
CA SER A 418 -18.07 -0.08 -2.32
C SER A 418 -17.39 -0.57 -3.60
N ALA A 419 -16.08 -0.35 -3.73
CA ALA A 419 -15.28 -0.88 -4.84
C ALA A 419 -15.21 -2.42 -4.81
N VAL A 420 -15.06 -3.03 -3.62
CA VAL A 420 -15.08 -4.49 -3.43
C VAL A 420 -16.42 -5.10 -3.83
N ARG A 421 -17.54 -4.52 -3.39
CA ARG A 421 -18.89 -4.96 -3.78
C ARG A 421 -19.10 -4.87 -5.29
N LEU A 422 -18.59 -3.81 -5.92
CA LEU A 422 -18.60 -3.64 -7.38
C LEU A 422 -17.79 -4.73 -8.09
N ALA A 423 -16.68 -5.21 -7.53
CA ALA A 423 -15.89 -6.29 -8.13
C ALA A 423 -16.53 -7.68 -8.01
N VAL A 424 -17.39 -7.90 -7.01
CA VAL A 424 -18.06 -9.20 -6.77
C VAL A 424 -19.41 -9.30 -7.46
N ASP A 425 -20.19 -8.21 -7.43
CA ASP A 425 -21.44 -8.07 -8.18
C ASP A 425 -21.28 -6.91 -9.18
N PRO A 426 -20.65 -7.17 -10.34
CA PRO A 426 -20.37 -6.15 -11.34
C PRO A 426 -21.69 -5.53 -11.81
N PRO A 427 -21.87 -4.19 -11.70
CA PRO A 427 -23.14 -3.50 -11.86
C PRO A 427 -23.47 -3.32 -13.34
N ILE A 428 -23.53 -4.42 -14.09
CA ILE A 428 -23.78 -4.43 -15.53
C ILE A 428 -25.28 -4.44 -15.75
N ASP A 429 -25.78 -3.49 -16.54
CA ASP A 429 -27.21 -3.37 -16.81
C ASP A 429 -27.67 -4.50 -17.74
N PRO A 430 -28.55 -5.43 -17.29
CA PRO A 430 -29.07 -6.51 -18.13
C PRO A 430 -30.02 -6.04 -19.24
N ALA A 431 -30.40 -4.76 -19.27
CA ALA A 431 -31.06 -4.11 -20.41
C ALA A 431 -30.06 -3.61 -21.46
N ALA A 432 -28.84 -3.25 -21.07
CA ALA A 432 -27.77 -2.82 -21.98
C ALA A 432 -27.07 -4.00 -22.71
N LEU A 433 -27.31 -5.23 -22.27
CA LEU A 433 -26.88 -6.47 -22.92
C LEU A 433 -27.93 -7.08 -23.86
N ARG A 434 -28.94 -6.29 -24.26
CA ARG A 434 -30.02 -6.70 -25.18
C ARG A 434 -30.00 -5.84 -26.42
#